data_AF-A0A830FGZ3-F1
#
_entry.id   AF-A0A830FGZ3-F1
#
_cell.length_a   1.000
_cell.length_b   1.000
_cell.length_c   1.000
_cell.angle_alpha   90.00
_cell.angle_beta   90.00
_cell.angle_gamma   90.00
#
_symmetry.space_group_name_H-M   'P 1'
#
loop_
_entity.id
_entity.type
_entity.pdbx_description
1 polymer ?
#
loop_
_entity_poly.entity_id
_entity_poly.type
_entity_poly.pdbx_seq_one_letter_code
_entity_poly.pdbx_strand_id
1 'polypeptide(L)'
;MKYPTSDDTGMALTALPLAAGGAGAILSLLWFLVVVGVSVYVYRDAKRLDSRHALAWALASFFGSIVVWILYFAVRDEVGR
;
A
#
# COMPACT_ATOMS: atom_id res chain seq x y z
N MET A 1 20.72 36.18 15.26
CA MET A 1 20.49 34.73 15.05
C MET A 1 20.23 34.10 16.41
N LYS A 2 19.00 33.65 16.67
CA LYS A 2 18.62 33.01 17.94
C LYS A 2 18.90 31.51 17.79
N TYR A 3 19.79 30.95 18.60
CA TYR A 3 20.01 29.50 18.64
C TYR A 3 18.76 28.83 19.20
N PRO A 4 18.20 27.80 18.55
CA PRO A 4 17.10 27.04 19.11
C PRO A 4 17.57 26.37 20.40
N THR A 5 16.79 26.56 21.47
CA THR A 5 17.04 25.99 22.79
C THR A 5 16.63 24.53 22.81
N SER A 6 17.20 23.71 23.71
CA SER A 6 16.88 22.27 23.84
C SER A 6 15.39 21.96 23.92
N ASP A 7 14.61 22.92 24.41
CA ASP A 7 13.16 22.84 24.59
C ASP A 7 12.42 22.85 23.23
N ASP A 8 12.95 23.57 22.23
CA ASP A 8 12.41 23.62 20.87
C ASP A 8 12.65 22.28 20.13
N THR A 9 13.82 21.68 20.34
CA THR A 9 14.21 20.39 19.78
C THR A 9 13.41 19.24 20.41
N GLY A 10 13.13 19.33 21.71
CA GLY A 10 12.28 18.39 22.43
C GLY A 10 10.85 18.36 21.90
N MET A 11 10.25 19.53 21.66
CA MET A 11 8.91 19.64 21.07
C MET A 11 8.85 19.12 19.63
N ALA A 12 9.88 19.37 18.80
CA ALA A 12 9.95 18.87 17.43
C ALA A 12 10.07 17.33 17.36
N LEU A 13 10.80 16.71 18.28
CA LEU A 13 10.96 15.25 18.36
C LEU A 13 9.68 14.56 18.86
N THR A 14 8.87 15.22 19.70
CA THR A 14 7.57 14.70 20.15
C THR A 14 6.45 14.75 19.10
N ALA A 15 6.68 15.42 17.96
CA ALA A 15 5.75 15.45 16.82
C ALA A 15 5.99 14.31 15.79
N LEU A 16 7.16 13.67 15.82
CA LEU A 16 7.49 12.51 14.99
C LEU A 16 6.73 11.19 15.29
N PRO A 17 6.24 10.88 16.52
CA PRO A 17 5.62 9.59 16.81
C PRO A 17 4.19 9.45 16.27
N LEU A 18 3.49 10.55 15.97
CA LEU A 18 2.19 10.47 15.28
C LEU A 18 2.34 10.07 13.80
N ALA A 19 3.50 10.36 13.20
CA ALA A 19 3.88 9.91 11.86
C ALA A 19 4.37 8.45 11.82
N ALA A 20 4.70 7.85 12.98
CA ALA A 20 5.39 6.55 13.06
C ALA A 20 4.48 5.32 13.25
N GLY A 21 3.16 5.46 13.37
CA GLY A 21 2.28 4.29 13.54
C GLY A 21 0.82 4.46 13.16
N GLY A 22 0.19 5.57 13.52
CA GLY A 22 -1.24 5.80 13.26
C GLY A 22 -1.56 6.13 11.80
N ALA A 23 -0.82 7.09 11.22
CA ALA A 23 -1.01 7.50 9.83
C ALA A 23 -0.65 6.39 8.83
N GLY A 24 0.41 5.61 9.13
CA GLY A 24 0.82 4.46 8.33
C GLY A 24 -0.26 3.39 8.28
N ALA A 25 -0.85 3.03 9.43
CA ALA A 25 -1.92 2.05 9.50
C ALA A 25 -3.17 2.48 8.71
N ILE A 26 -3.54 3.76 8.76
CA ILE A 26 -4.67 4.30 8.00
C ILE A 26 -4.40 4.23 6.49
N LEU A 27 -3.21 4.62 6.04
CA LEU A 27 -2.83 4.55 4.63
C LEU A 27 -2.78 3.10 4.12
N SER A 28 -2.23 2.17 4.91
CA SER A 28 -2.23 0.74 4.57
C SER A 28 -3.64 0.16 4.52
N LEU A 29 -4.52 0.56 5.43
CA LEU A 29 -5.92 0.12 5.44
C LEU A 29 -6.68 0.67 4.23
N LEU A 30 -6.49 1.93 3.88
CA LEU A 30 -7.08 2.55 2.69
C LEU A 30 -6.60 1.85 1.41
N TRP A 31 -5.30 1.59 1.30
CA TRP A 31 -4.75 0.83 0.17
C TRP A 31 -5.35 -0.56 0.07
N PHE A 32 -5.46 -1.27 1.20
CA PHE A 32 -6.07 -2.59 1.24
C PHE A 32 -7.54 -2.57 0.80
N LEU A 33 -8.31 -1.57 1.27
CA LEU A 33 -9.70 -1.36 0.84
C LEU A 33 -9.81 -1.11 -0.67
N VAL A 34 -8.87 -0.37 -1.27
CA VAL A 34 -8.83 -0.17 -2.73
C VAL A 34 -8.59 -1.49 -3.45
N VAL A 35 -7.61 -2.29 -3.03
CA VAL A 35 -7.31 -3.60 -3.63
C VAL A 35 -8.54 -4.53 -3.54
N VAL A 36 -9.15 -4.62 -2.37
CA VAL A 36 -10.37 -5.43 -2.16
C VAL A 36 -11.53 -4.90 -3.01
N GLY A 37 -11.72 -3.58 -3.05
CA GLY A 37 -12.75 -2.93 -3.86
C GLY A 37 -12.60 -3.22 -5.35
N VAL A 38 -11.38 -3.16 -5.87
CA VAL A 38 -11.07 -3.52 -7.27
C VAL A 38 -11.34 -5.00 -7.53
N SER A 39 -10.92 -5.91 -6.65
CA SER A 39 -11.22 -7.34 -6.82
C SER A 39 -12.72 -7.64 -6.80
N VAL A 40 -13.49 -6.99 -5.93
CA VAL A 40 -14.96 -7.12 -5.90
C VAL A 40 -15.58 -6.55 -7.17
N TYR A 41 -15.09 -5.41 -7.65
CA TYR A 41 -15.56 -4.81 -8.91
C TYR A 41 -15.33 -5.75 -10.09
N VAL A 42 -14.11 -6.28 -10.24
CA VAL A 42 -13.74 -7.24 -11.30
C VAL A 42 -14.59 -8.51 -11.21
N TYR A 43 -14.87 -9.03 -10.01
CA TYR A 43 -15.76 -10.16 -9.82
C TYR A 43 -17.20 -9.87 -10.27
N ARG A 44 -17.73 -8.68 -9.93
CA ARG A 44 -19.08 -8.26 -10.33
C ARG A 44 -19.17 -8.00 -11.83
N ASP A 45 -18.14 -7.41 -12.42
CA ASP A 45 -18.04 -7.16 -13.85
C ASP A 45 -18.00 -8.49 -14.63
N ALA A 46 -17.16 -9.43 -14.23
CA ALA A 46 -17.07 -10.73 -14.87
C ALA A 46 -18.33 -11.59 -14.69
N LYS A 47 -19.08 -11.43 -13.58
CA LYS A 47 -20.41 -12.04 -13.41
C LYS A 47 -21.48 -11.41 -14.29
N ARG A 48 -21.42 -10.10 -14.55
CA ARG A 48 -22.33 -9.41 -15.49
C ARG A 48 -22.09 -9.86 -16.94
N LEU A 49 -20.87 -10.29 -17.25
CA LEU A 49 -20.46 -10.76 -18.57
C LEU A 49 -20.61 -12.29 -18.78
N ASP A 50 -21.27 -13.01 -17.86
CA ASP A 50 -21.48 -14.48 -17.90
C ASP A 50 -20.19 -15.30 -18.11
N SER A 51 -19.05 -14.77 -17.64
CA SER A 51 -17.76 -15.40 -17.91
C SER A 51 -17.46 -16.50 -16.88
N ARG A 52 -17.27 -17.74 -17.36
CA ARG A 52 -16.91 -18.93 -16.56
C ARG A 52 -15.61 -18.75 -15.73
N HIS A 53 -14.81 -17.72 -16.03
CA HIS A 53 -13.50 -17.44 -15.40
C HIS A 53 -13.51 -16.21 -14.47
N ALA A 54 -14.68 -15.76 -14.01
CA ALA A 54 -14.80 -14.59 -13.13
C ALA A 54 -13.90 -14.67 -11.86
N LEU A 55 -13.72 -15.87 -11.30
CA LEU A 55 -12.86 -16.08 -10.14
C LEU A 55 -11.37 -15.88 -10.47
N ALA A 56 -10.94 -16.31 -11.66
CA ALA A 56 -9.55 -16.18 -12.11
C ALA A 56 -9.17 -14.70 -12.30
N TRP A 57 -10.09 -13.88 -12.83
CA TRP A 57 -9.88 -12.44 -12.96
C TRP A 57 -9.83 -11.71 -11.62
N ALA A 58 -10.69 -12.08 -10.67
CA ALA A 58 -10.63 -11.53 -9.31
C ALA A 58 -9.28 -11.88 -8.63
N LEU A 59 -8.87 -13.14 -8.69
CA LEU A 59 -7.58 -13.60 -8.18
C LEU A 59 -6.40 -12.89 -8.88
N ALA A 60 -6.43 -12.77 -10.21
CA ALA A 60 -5.40 -12.06 -10.96
C ALA A 60 -5.27 -10.59 -10.55
N SER A 61 -6.39 -9.89 -10.30
CA SER A 61 -6.36 -8.50 -9.82
C SER A 61 -5.75 -8.37 -8.42
N PHE A 62 -6.03 -9.34 -7.54
CA PHE A 62 -5.50 -9.37 -6.18
C PHE A 62 -4.00 -9.69 -6.18
N PHE A 63 -3.60 -10.75 -6.87
CA PHE A 63 -2.21 -11.18 -6.98
C PHE A 63 -1.36 -10.27 -7.86
N GLY A 64 -1.96 -9.52 -8.79
CA GLY A 64 -1.26 -8.52 -9.61
C GLY A 64 -0.56 -7.46 -8.75
N SER A 65 -1.16 -7.08 -7.62
CA SER A 65 -0.50 -6.18 -6.66
C SER A 65 0.74 -6.79 -6.03
N ILE A 66 0.77 -8.12 -5.82
CA ILE A 66 1.91 -8.83 -5.23
C ILE A 66 3.04 -9.01 -6.26
N VAL A 67 2.68 -9.27 -7.52
CA VAL A 67 3.64 -9.46 -8.63
C VAL A 67 4.55 -8.24 -8.80
N VAL A 68 4.03 -7.02 -8.67
CA VAL A 68 4.82 -5.78 -8.77
C VAL A 68 5.90 -5.72 -7.68
N TRP A 69 5.57 -6.10 -6.44
CA TRP A 69 6.53 -6.14 -5.34
C TRP A 69 7.61 -7.20 -5.57
N ILE A 70 7.21 -8.40 -5.98
CA ILE A 70 8.15 -9.48 -6.30
C ILE A 70 9.13 -9.01 -7.39
N LEU A 71 8.61 -8.41 -8.46
CA LEU A 71 9.43 -7.89 -9.55
C LEU A 71 10.36 -6.77 -9.08
N TYR A 72 9.87 -5.86 -8.24
CA TYR A 72 10.69 -4.80 -7.67
C TYR A 72 11.86 -5.38 -6.86
N PHE A 73 11.62 -6.37 -6.00
CA PHE A 73 12.68 -7.00 -5.22
C PHE A 73 13.66 -7.78 -6.11
N ALA A 74 13.17 -8.54 -7.09
CA ALA A 74 14.03 -9.25 -8.03
C ALA A 74 14.96 -8.29 -8.80
N VAL A 75 14.40 -7.24 -9.41
CA VAL A 75 15.18 -6.22 -10.13
C VAL A 75 16.10 -5.45 -9.19
N ARG A 76 15.63 -5.14 -7.97
CA ARG A 76 16.47 -4.47 -6.97
C ARG A 76 17.67 -5.32 -6.58
N ASP A 77 17.51 -6.62 -6.43
CA ASP A 77 18.61 -7.53 -6.10
C ASP A 77 19.60 -7.68 -7.27
N GLU A 78 19.12 -7.50 -8.50
CA GLU A 78 19.95 -7.48 -9.72
C GLU A 78 20.73 -6.17 -9.89
N VAL A 79 20.11 -5.02 -9.62
CA VAL A 79 20.71 -3.68 -9.78
C VAL A 79 21.50 -3.22 -8.54
N GLY A 80 21.14 -3.72 -7.36
CA GLY A 80 21.75 -3.37 -6.07
C GLY A 80 23.08 -4.09 -5.78
N ARG A 81 23.66 -4.78 -6.76
CA ARG A 81 24.99 -5.40 -6.69
C ARG A 81 26.03 -4.58 -7.44
#